data_AF-A0AAU8AQH2-F1
#
_entry.id   AF-A0AAU8AQH2-F1
#
_cell.length_a   1.000
_cell.length_b   1.000
_cell.length_c   1.000
_cell.angle_alpha   90.00
_cell.angle_beta   90.00
_cell.angle_gamma   90.00
#
_symmetry.space_group_name_H-M   'P 1'
#
loop_
_entity.id
_entity.type
_entity.pdbx_description
1 polymer ?
#
loop_
_entity_poly.entity_id
_entity_poly.type
_entity_poly.pdbx_seq_one_letter_code
_entity_poly.pdbx_strand_id
1 'polypeptide(L)'
;MPYTDLARGPRPPTGPRRRTEEQAEITRLENELRAFVAIALQHGLRDYCEIRHPELTRELEEGLERARHRAEVKYTYVMERLSRVPGLMASTGETGERTYYRNADENVAYIEHSLWNKRFILSGIWVAPAYRGQGFAHRILRQLVEAADEAELGIELHHEPFGEEGLDKPALEAFYSRHGFQHHELTPGAMFRIPRSPLDHHVRS
;
A
#
# COMPACT_ATOMS: atom_id res chain seq x y z
N MET A 1 -78.07 15.93 -15.87
CA MET A 1 -76.89 16.50 -16.55
C MET A 1 -76.14 17.41 -15.57
N PRO A 2 -74.80 17.46 -15.63
CA PRO A 2 -73.93 17.08 -14.50
C PRO A 2 -72.94 18.23 -14.08
N TYR A 3 -71.93 18.09 -13.20
CA TYR A 3 -71.14 16.92 -12.73
C TYR A 3 -70.60 17.07 -11.28
N THR A 4 -70.33 15.93 -10.65
CA THR A 4 -69.39 15.69 -9.53
C THR A 4 -67.92 15.63 -10.08
N ASP A 5 -66.80 15.64 -9.35
CA ASP A 5 -66.51 15.59 -7.91
C ASP A 5 -65.03 15.99 -7.59
N LEU A 6 -64.72 16.11 -6.29
CA LEU A 6 -63.44 15.77 -5.60
C LEU A 6 -62.08 16.49 -5.85
N ALA A 7 -61.35 16.56 -4.73
CA ALA A 7 -59.89 16.51 -4.58
C ALA A 7 -59.01 17.74 -4.89
N ARG A 8 -59.03 18.73 -3.98
CA ARG A 8 -57.79 19.36 -3.49
C ARG A 8 -57.60 19.08 -2.00
N GLY A 9 -57.04 17.91 -1.69
CA GLY A 9 -56.49 17.66 -0.35
C GLY A 9 -55.31 18.60 -0.07
N PRO A 10 -55.01 18.90 1.21
CA PRO A 10 -53.82 19.68 1.55
C PRO A 10 -52.58 18.94 1.06
N ARG A 11 -51.69 19.63 0.33
CA ARG A 11 -50.37 19.08 0.01
C ARG A 11 -49.68 18.75 1.34
N PRO A 12 -49.24 17.51 1.58
CA PRO A 12 -48.51 17.21 2.80
C PRO A 12 -47.24 18.07 2.83
N PRO A 13 -46.86 18.60 4.01
CA PRO A 13 -45.57 19.29 4.12
C PRO A 13 -44.47 18.31 3.72
N THR A 14 -43.51 18.77 2.90
CA THR A 14 -42.30 18.03 2.54
C THR A 14 -41.43 17.87 3.78
N GLY A 15 -41.77 16.86 4.58
CA GLY A 15 -41.15 16.61 5.87
C GLY A 15 -39.65 16.29 5.76
N PRO A 16 -38.90 16.46 6.85
CA PRO A 16 -37.43 16.34 6.85
C PRO A 16 -36.92 15.00 6.30
N ARG A 17 -37.66 13.90 6.51
CA ARG A 17 -37.31 12.56 5.98
C ARG A 17 -37.14 12.52 4.46
N ARG A 18 -38.01 13.19 3.71
CA ARG A 18 -37.95 13.16 2.25
C ARG A 18 -36.72 13.90 1.71
N ARG A 19 -36.36 15.02 2.36
CA ARG A 19 -35.11 15.74 2.06
C ARG A 19 -33.86 14.93 2.40
N THR A 20 -33.88 14.13 3.46
CA THR A 20 -32.75 13.25 3.79
C THR A 20 -32.62 12.07 2.82
N GLU A 21 -33.72 11.53 2.30
CA GLU A 21 -33.72 10.51 1.26
C GLU A 21 -33.21 11.08 -0.08
N GLU A 22 -33.70 12.25 -0.49
CA GLU A 22 -33.24 12.97 -1.69
C GLU A 22 -31.74 13.32 -1.60
N GLN A 23 -31.25 13.79 -0.44
CA GLN A 23 -29.83 14.09 -0.24
C GLN A 23 -28.95 12.83 -0.26
N ALA A 24 -29.40 11.72 0.33
CA ALA A 24 -28.67 10.45 0.31
C ALA A 24 -28.53 9.89 -1.11
N GLU A 25 -29.58 10.03 -1.93
CA GLU A 25 -29.54 9.60 -3.33
C GLU A 25 -28.62 10.49 -4.19
N ILE A 26 -28.62 11.82 -3.97
CA ILE A 26 -27.64 12.72 -4.60
C ILE A 26 -26.21 12.28 -4.28
N THR A 27 -25.90 12.05 -3.00
CA THR A 27 -24.56 11.58 -2.59
C THR A 27 -24.22 10.19 -3.15
N ARG A 28 -25.20 9.30 -3.33
CA ARG A 28 -24.98 8.01 -4.02
C ARG A 28 -24.57 8.23 -5.47
N LEU A 29 -25.32 9.03 -6.22
CA LEU A 29 -25.07 9.32 -7.63
C LEU A 29 -23.75 10.09 -7.85
N GLU A 30 -23.39 11.01 -6.95
CA GLU A 30 -22.09 11.69 -6.96
C GLU A 30 -20.93 10.71 -6.78
N ASN A 31 -21.05 9.75 -5.86
CA ASN A 31 -20.04 8.71 -5.65
C ASN A 31 -19.95 7.74 -6.85
N GLU A 32 -21.08 7.36 -7.47
CA GLU A 32 -21.11 6.53 -8.68
C GLU A 32 -20.46 7.25 -9.88
N LEU A 33 -20.76 8.54 -10.08
CA LEU A 33 -20.12 9.35 -11.11
C LEU A 33 -18.61 9.49 -10.87
N ARG A 34 -18.20 9.74 -9.62
CA ARG A 34 -16.78 9.79 -9.23
C ARG A 34 -16.05 8.48 -9.52
N ALA A 35 -16.67 7.34 -9.22
CA ALA A 35 -16.12 6.02 -9.52
C ALA A 35 -16.00 5.79 -11.04
N PHE A 36 -17.02 6.16 -11.82
CA PHE A 36 -16.99 6.09 -13.28
C PHE A 36 -15.85 6.93 -13.88
N VAL A 37 -15.68 8.19 -13.46
CA VAL A 37 -14.59 9.06 -13.92
C VAL A 37 -13.22 8.49 -13.52
N ALA A 38 -13.08 7.96 -12.31
CA ALA A 38 -11.83 7.31 -11.88
C ALA A 38 -11.46 6.09 -12.74
N ILE A 39 -12.43 5.25 -13.11
CA ILE A 39 -12.23 4.10 -14.01
C ILE A 39 -11.89 4.57 -15.42
N ALA A 40 -12.59 5.58 -15.94
CA ALA A 40 -12.31 6.14 -17.27
C ALA A 40 -10.89 6.72 -17.37
N LEU A 41 -10.41 7.41 -16.33
CA LEU A 41 -9.02 7.89 -16.24
C LEU A 41 -8.01 6.73 -16.22
N GLN A 42 -8.27 5.65 -15.47
CA GLN A 42 -7.42 4.45 -15.46
C GLN A 42 -7.29 3.79 -16.84
N HIS A 43 -8.34 3.87 -17.67
CA HIS A 43 -8.35 3.37 -19.05
C HIS A 43 -7.88 4.40 -20.09
N GLY A 44 -7.26 5.50 -19.66
CA GLY A 44 -6.64 6.49 -20.56
C GLY A 44 -7.61 7.46 -21.24
N LEU A 45 -8.88 7.52 -20.83
CA LEU A 45 -9.89 8.42 -21.41
C LEU A 45 -9.77 9.85 -20.84
N ARG A 46 -8.55 10.38 -20.72
CA ARG A 46 -8.27 11.65 -20.03
C ARG A 46 -8.98 12.83 -20.67
N ASP A 47 -8.82 13.03 -21.97
CA ASP A 47 -9.46 14.11 -22.74
C ASP A 47 -10.99 14.12 -22.57
N TYR A 48 -11.61 12.93 -22.57
CA TYR A 48 -13.05 12.79 -22.33
C TYR A 48 -13.44 13.26 -20.92
N CYS A 49 -12.67 12.87 -19.91
CA CYS A 49 -12.91 13.23 -18.51
C CYS A 49 -12.68 14.73 -18.26
N GLU A 50 -11.60 15.30 -18.81
CA GLU A 50 -11.32 16.74 -18.73
C GLU A 50 -12.43 17.58 -19.38
N ILE A 51 -12.95 17.17 -20.54
CA ILE A 51 -14.02 17.89 -21.25
C ILE A 51 -15.38 17.75 -20.53
N ARG A 52 -15.73 16.55 -20.04
CA ARG A 52 -17.07 16.25 -19.49
C ARG A 52 -17.20 16.50 -17.99
N HIS A 53 -16.12 16.30 -17.25
CA HIS A 53 -16.08 16.31 -15.78
C HIS A 53 -14.77 16.96 -15.25
N PRO A 54 -14.47 18.22 -15.63
CA PRO A 54 -13.17 18.87 -15.33
C PRO A 54 -12.87 18.94 -13.82
N GLU A 55 -13.87 19.27 -13.00
CA GLU A 55 -13.68 19.43 -11.56
C GLU A 55 -13.37 18.10 -10.86
N LEU A 56 -14.13 17.04 -11.17
CA LEU A 56 -13.89 15.69 -10.66
C LEU A 56 -12.56 15.12 -11.15
N THR A 57 -12.19 15.39 -12.41
CA THR A 57 -10.91 14.97 -12.98
C THR A 57 -9.75 15.57 -12.18
N ARG A 58 -9.76 16.90 -11.98
CA ARG A 58 -8.77 17.59 -11.15
C ARG A 58 -8.75 17.06 -9.71
N GLU A 59 -9.91 16.86 -9.08
CA GLU A 59 -9.99 16.37 -7.71
C GLU A 59 -9.37 14.97 -7.54
N LEU A 60 -9.63 14.08 -8.50
CA LEU A 60 -9.08 12.73 -8.54
C LEU A 60 -7.58 12.73 -8.80
N GLU A 61 -7.08 13.57 -9.70
CA GLU A 61 -5.64 13.69 -9.99
C GLU A 61 -4.86 14.30 -8.82
N GLU A 62 -5.36 15.38 -8.21
CA GLU A 62 -4.79 15.90 -6.96
C GLU A 62 -4.83 14.84 -5.84
N GLY A 63 -5.90 14.03 -5.77
CA GLY A 63 -6.01 12.90 -4.85
C GLY A 63 -4.94 11.83 -5.12
N LEU A 64 -4.68 11.54 -6.39
CA LEU A 64 -3.66 10.61 -6.86
C LEU A 64 -2.26 11.09 -6.48
N GLU A 65 -1.95 12.36 -6.70
CA GLU A 65 -0.66 12.98 -6.36
C GLU A 65 -0.45 13.11 -4.85
N ARG A 66 -1.48 13.53 -4.08
CA ARG A 66 -1.43 13.50 -2.60
C ARG A 66 -1.18 12.09 -2.06
N ALA A 67 -1.75 11.07 -2.69
CA ALA A 67 -1.49 9.67 -2.32
C ALA A 67 -0.08 9.20 -2.74
N ARG A 68 0.44 9.67 -3.87
CA ARG A 68 1.81 9.41 -4.34
C ARG A 68 2.84 9.99 -3.38
N HIS A 69 2.75 11.29 -3.12
CA HIS A 69 3.68 12.00 -2.26
C HIS A 69 3.72 11.41 -0.83
N ARG A 70 2.56 11.03 -0.26
CA ARG A 70 2.52 10.33 1.03
C ARG A 70 3.25 8.99 1.02
N ALA A 71 3.16 8.22 -0.07
CA ALA A 71 3.90 6.96 -0.20
C ALA A 71 5.42 7.20 -0.33
N GLU A 72 5.84 8.22 -1.08
CA GLU A 72 7.24 8.63 -1.22
C GLU A 72 7.86 9.11 0.11
N VAL A 73 7.11 9.88 0.91
CA VAL A 73 7.52 10.30 2.26
C VAL A 73 7.65 9.10 3.20
N LYS A 74 6.65 8.21 3.23
CA LYS A 74 6.69 6.98 4.04
C LYS A 74 7.87 6.07 3.63
N TYR A 75 8.10 5.90 2.33
CA TYR A 75 9.22 5.10 1.81
C TYR A 75 10.59 5.69 2.20
N THR A 76 10.77 7.01 2.06
CA THR A 76 11.98 7.72 2.49
C THR A 76 12.25 7.51 3.97
N TYR A 77 11.23 7.63 4.82
CA TYR A 77 11.35 7.35 6.26
C TYR A 77 11.81 5.92 6.53
N VAL A 78 11.22 4.92 5.86
CA VAL A 78 11.62 3.51 6.01
C VAL A 78 13.08 3.34 5.59
N MET A 79 13.53 3.94 4.48
CA MET A 79 14.92 3.88 4.02
C MET A 79 15.90 4.51 5.02
N GLU A 80 15.55 5.67 5.59
CA GLU A 80 16.39 6.31 6.62
C GLU A 80 16.56 5.45 7.87
N ARG A 81 15.50 4.79 8.34
CA ARG A 81 15.54 3.87 9.49
C ARG A 81 16.33 2.60 9.15
N LEU A 82 16.13 2.07 7.96
CA LEU A 82 16.77 0.87 7.43
C LEU A 82 18.27 1.05 7.18
N SER A 83 18.73 2.29 6.98
CA SER A 83 20.17 2.61 6.95
C SER A 83 20.89 2.42 8.30
N ARG A 84 20.16 2.30 9.42
CA ARG A 84 20.68 2.33 10.80
C ARG A 84 20.63 0.97 11.50
N VAL A 85 20.75 -0.14 10.77
CA VAL A 85 20.76 -1.49 11.36
C VAL A 85 21.95 -1.66 12.33
N PRO A 86 21.74 -2.05 13.60
CA PRO A 86 22.82 -2.16 14.58
C PRO A 86 23.96 -3.10 14.17
N GLY A 87 25.18 -2.57 14.20
CA GLY A 87 26.41 -3.29 13.83
C GLY A 87 26.61 -3.45 12.33
N LEU A 88 25.90 -2.69 11.50
CA LEU A 88 26.07 -2.66 10.04
C LEU A 88 26.20 -1.23 9.53
N MET A 89 27.09 -1.02 8.57
CA MET A 89 27.16 0.21 7.77
C MET A 89 26.37 0.01 6.48
N ALA A 90 25.25 0.72 6.34
CA ALA A 90 24.45 0.68 5.12
C ALA A 90 24.96 1.66 4.05
N SER A 91 24.79 1.30 2.78
CA SER A 91 25.00 2.19 1.64
C SER A 91 24.07 1.83 0.49
N THR A 92 23.37 2.82 -0.05
CA THR A 92 22.50 2.68 -1.22
C THR A 92 23.35 2.47 -2.49
N GLY A 93 22.90 1.58 -3.38
CA GLY A 93 23.49 1.36 -4.70
C GLY A 93 23.16 2.47 -5.69
N GLU A 94 23.88 2.49 -6.82
CA GLU A 94 23.77 3.53 -7.85
C GLU A 94 22.34 3.74 -8.40
N THR A 95 21.54 2.67 -8.52
CA THR A 95 20.15 2.76 -9.01
C THR A 95 19.13 3.14 -7.93
N GLY A 96 19.51 3.16 -6.65
CA GLY A 96 18.57 3.31 -5.53
C GLY A 96 17.80 2.04 -5.15
N GLU A 97 17.79 1.01 -5.99
CA GLU A 97 17.00 -0.22 -5.82
C GLU A 97 17.64 -1.26 -4.88
N ARG A 98 18.87 -1.01 -4.46
CA ARG A 98 19.61 -1.88 -3.53
C ARG A 98 20.15 -1.09 -2.36
N THR A 99 20.04 -1.66 -1.17
CA THR A 99 20.77 -1.21 0.02
C THR A 99 21.72 -2.30 0.46
N TYR A 100 23.03 -2.02 0.36
CA TYR A 100 24.11 -2.90 0.77
C TYR A 100 24.45 -2.68 2.25
N TYR A 101 24.87 -3.74 2.95
CA TYR A 101 25.30 -3.70 4.33
C TYR A 101 26.70 -4.26 4.49
N ARG A 102 27.54 -3.52 5.20
CA ARG A 102 28.91 -3.90 5.56
C ARG A 102 29.08 -4.09 7.05
N ASN A 103 29.99 -5.00 7.43
CA ASN A 103 30.54 -5.04 8.79
C ASN A 103 31.73 -4.07 8.89
N ALA A 104 32.77 -4.40 9.67
CA ALA A 104 33.98 -3.58 9.79
C ALA A 104 34.61 -3.21 8.42
N ASP A 105 34.73 -4.18 7.51
CA ASP A 105 35.37 -3.99 6.19
C ASP A 105 34.69 -4.76 5.04
N GLU A 106 33.81 -5.73 5.31
CA GLU A 106 33.26 -6.67 4.31
C GLU A 106 31.77 -6.45 4.01
N ASN A 107 31.38 -6.65 2.75
CA ASN A 107 29.97 -6.71 2.33
C ASN A 107 29.33 -8.02 2.82
N VAL A 108 28.43 -7.94 3.79
CA VAL A 108 27.80 -9.12 4.40
C VAL A 108 26.42 -9.44 3.83
N ALA A 109 25.69 -8.41 3.38
CA ALA A 109 24.31 -8.56 2.90
C ALA A 109 23.90 -7.42 1.95
N TYR A 110 22.82 -7.62 1.20
CA TYR A 110 22.05 -6.54 0.59
C TYR A 110 20.55 -6.88 0.58
N ILE A 111 19.72 -5.86 0.44
CA ILE A 111 18.30 -6.00 0.10
C ILE A 111 18.04 -5.37 -1.26
N GLU A 112 17.00 -5.89 -1.93
CA GLU A 112 16.47 -5.33 -3.18
C GLU A 112 15.07 -4.80 -2.92
N HIS A 113 14.82 -3.53 -3.24
CA HIS A 113 13.56 -2.86 -2.94
C HIS A 113 13.25 -1.75 -3.94
N SER A 114 11.97 -1.40 -4.06
CA SER A 114 11.54 -0.26 -4.86
C SER A 114 10.22 0.32 -4.34
N LEU A 115 9.86 1.51 -4.82
CA LEU A 115 8.55 2.10 -4.63
C LEU A 115 7.82 2.12 -5.98
N TRP A 116 6.94 1.14 -6.20
CA TRP A 116 6.20 1.00 -7.46
C TRP A 116 4.70 1.15 -7.21
N ASN A 117 4.01 1.96 -8.02
CA ASN A 117 2.57 2.22 -7.87
C ASN A 117 2.13 2.51 -6.42
N LYS A 118 2.96 3.26 -5.66
CA LYS A 118 2.74 3.64 -4.24
C LYS A 118 2.86 2.49 -3.24
N ARG A 119 3.33 1.32 -3.66
CA ARG A 119 3.62 0.16 -2.81
C ARG A 119 5.12 0.02 -2.60
N PHE A 120 5.52 -0.29 -1.37
CA PHE A 120 6.87 -0.78 -1.12
C PHE A 120 6.95 -2.19 -1.67
N ILE A 121 7.83 -2.43 -2.64
CA ILE A 121 8.19 -3.78 -3.10
C ILE A 121 9.52 -4.17 -2.48
N LEU A 122 9.56 -5.36 -1.87
CA LEU A 122 10.76 -6.06 -1.45
C LEU A 122 10.97 -7.24 -2.42
N SER A 123 12.02 -7.19 -3.22
CA SER A 123 12.33 -8.24 -4.23
C SER A 123 13.26 -9.33 -3.69
N GLY A 124 13.93 -9.07 -2.57
CA GLY A 124 14.78 -10.07 -1.94
C GLY A 124 15.68 -9.54 -0.83
N ILE A 125 16.24 -10.47 -0.07
CA ILE A 125 17.39 -10.24 0.81
C ILE A 125 18.45 -11.30 0.55
N TRP A 126 19.68 -10.85 0.32
CA TRP A 126 20.83 -11.71 0.12
C TRP A 126 21.82 -11.55 1.26
N VAL A 127 22.42 -12.67 1.67
CA VAL A 127 23.51 -12.72 2.66
C VAL A 127 24.64 -13.57 2.09
N ALA A 128 25.85 -13.04 2.17
CA ALA A 128 27.07 -13.72 1.72
C ALA A 128 27.22 -15.09 2.41
N PRO A 129 27.61 -16.16 1.71
CA PRO A 129 27.62 -17.53 2.26
C PRO A 129 28.31 -17.66 3.62
N ALA A 130 29.49 -17.05 3.79
CA ALA A 130 30.26 -17.07 5.04
C ALA A 130 29.54 -16.41 6.25
N TYR A 131 28.54 -15.57 5.99
CA TYR A 131 27.78 -14.81 6.98
C TYR A 131 26.36 -15.35 7.23
N ARG A 132 25.97 -16.43 6.54
CA ARG A 132 24.69 -17.12 6.78
C ARG A 132 24.67 -17.76 8.17
N GLY A 133 23.46 -17.96 8.72
CA GLY A 133 23.27 -18.43 10.11
C GLY A 133 23.49 -17.37 11.20
N GLN A 134 24.24 -16.29 10.94
CA GLN A 134 24.58 -15.24 11.93
C GLN A 134 23.49 -14.16 12.13
N GLY A 135 22.24 -14.44 11.72
CA GLY A 135 21.08 -13.57 11.96
C GLY A 135 21.08 -12.20 11.25
N PHE A 136 21.98 -11.93 10.29
CA PHE A 136 22.00 -10.66 9.55
C PHE A 136 20.67 -10.38 8.83
N ALA A 137 20.18 -11.33 8.04
CA ALA A 137 18.90 -11.17 7.33
C ALA A 137 17.73 -10.90 8.29
N HIS A 138 17.71 -11.57 9.45
CA HIS A 138 16.70 -11.33 10.48
C HIS A 138 16.79 -9.92 11.07
N ARG A 139 18.00 -9.42 11.39
CA ARG A 139 18.19 -8.05 11.91
C ARG A 139 17.75 -6.99 10.91
N ILE A 140 18.14 -7.15 9.64
CA ILE A 140 17.78 -6.23 8.54
C ILE A 140 16.26 -6.23 8.32
N LEU A 141 15.64 -7.41 8.17
CA LEU A 141 14.19 -7.50 8.00
C LEU A 141 13.42 -7.01 9.23
N ARG A 142 13.94 -7.20 10.44
CA ARG A 142 13.30 -6.66 11.66
C ARG A 142 13.27 -5.14 11.61
N GLN A 143 14.41 -4.49 11.31
CA GLN A 143 14.49 -3.04 11.18
C GLN A 143 13.57 -2.51 10.06
N LEU A 144 13.47 -3.24 8.93
CA LEU A 144 12.56 -2.92 7.84
C LEU A 144 11.08 -2.97 8.28
N VAL A 145 10.63 -4.07 8.90
CA VAL A 145 9.21 -4.19 9.29
C VAL A 145 8.83 -3.29 10.46
N GLU A 146 9.76 -3.02 11.39
CA GLU A 146 9.56 -2.04 12.47
C GLU A 146 9.38 -0.62 11.88
N ALA A 147 10.24 -0.21 10.94
CA ALA A 147 10.12 1.09 10.29
C ALA A 147 8.87 1.19 9.39
N ALA A 148 8.46 0.09 8.75
CA ALA A 148 7.25 0.03 7.93
C ALA A 148 5.96 0.05 8.78
N ASP A 149 5.97 -0.54 9.98
CA ASP A 149 4.92 -0.37 10.98
C ASP A 149 4.86 1.10 11.46
N GLU A 150 6.00 1.69 11.85
CA GLU A 150 6.12 3.11 12.25
C GLU A 150 5.60 4.08 11.17
N ALA A 151 5.83 3.77 9.89
CA ALA A 151 5.38 4.58 8.76
C ALA A 151 3.96 4.24 8.26
N GLU A 152 3.29 3.23 8.82
CA GLU A 152 2.06 2.65 8.27
C GLU A 152 2.19 2.38 6.75
N LEU A 153 3.25 1.70 6.31
CA LEU A 153 3.54 1.40 4.90
C LEU A 153 3.55 -0.11 4.65
N GLY A 154 2.56 -0.61 3.89
CA GLY A 154 2.51 -2.03 3.54
C GLY A 154 3.63 -2.45 2.61
N ILE A 155 4.14 -3.67 2.82
CA ILE A 155 5.22 -4.27 2.02
C ILE A 155 4.62 -5.39 1.17
N GLU A 156 4.79 -5.30 -0.14
CA GLU A 156 4.61 -6.39 -1.10
C GLU A 156 5.97 -7.10 -1.27
N LEU A 157 5.98 -8.42 -1.17
CA LEU A 157 7.17 -9.26 -1.27
C LEU A 157 7.03 -10.19 -2.47
N HIS A 158 7.97 -10.08 -3.39
CA HIS A 158 8.24 -11.09 -4.40
C HIS A 158 9.51 -11.81 -3.99
N HIS A 159 9.40 -13.09 -3.63
CA HIS A 159 10.51 -13.89 -3.10
C HIS A 159 10.83 -15.04 -4.05
N GLU A 160 12.07 -15.14 -4.54
CA GLU A 160 12.57 -16.35 -5.17
C GLU A 160 13.87 -16.83 -4.51
N PRO A 161 14.13 -18.14 -4.46
CA PRO A 161 15.40 -18.70 -4.02
C PRO A 161 16.59 -18.10 -4.78
N PHE A 162 17.60 -17.61 -4.06
CA PHE A 162 18.85 -17.11 -4.64
C PHE A 162 19.75 -18.27 -5.08
N GLY A 163 19.45 -18.85 -6.25
CA GLY A 163 20.20 -19.96 -6.84
C GLY A 163 20.14 -21.24 -6.00
N GLU A 164 21.09 -22.15 -6.23
CA GLU A 164 21.09 -23.49 -5.61
C GLU A 164 21.60 -23.49 -4.16
N GLU A 165 22.38 -22.49 -3.74
CA GLU A 165 22.90 -22.39 -2.37
C GLU A 165 21.94 -21.66 -1.39
N GLY A 166 20.78 -21.21 -1.87
CA GLY A 166 19.81 -20.44 -1.09
C GLY A 166 18.99 -21.28 -0.11
N LEU A 167 18.02 -20.63 0.54
CA LEU A 167 16.87 -21.35 1.10
C LEU A 167 15.99 -21.83 -0.06
N ASP A 168 15.47 -23.06 0.04
CA ASP A 168 14.41 -23.50 -0.85
C ASP A 168 13.12 -22.67 -0.66
N LYS A 169 12.17 -22.76 -1.60
CA LYS A 169 10.95 -21.96 -1.58
C LYS A 169 10.17 -22.11 -0.25
N PRO A 170 9.94 -23.33 0.30
CA PRO A 170 9.26 -23.50 1.59
C PRO A 170 10.02 -22.89 2.78
N ALA A 171 11.34 -23.07 2.87
CA ALA A 171 12.13 -22.50 3.96
C ALA A 171 12.22 -20.97 3.87
N LEU A 172 12.23 -20.42 2.65
CA LEU A 172 12.18 -18.98 2.37
C LEU A 172 10.83 -18.38 2.78
N GLU A 173 9.72 -19.03 2.42
CA GLU A 173 8.36 -18.63 2.84
C GLU A 173 8.19 -18.72 4.36
N ALA A 174 8.69 -19.80 4.99
CA ALA A 174 8.70 -19.93 6.44
C ALA A 174 9.57 -18.85 7.11
N PHE A 175 10.66 -18.41 6.47
CA PHE A 175 11.50 -17.31 6.94
C PHE A 175 10.76 -15.98 6.92
N TYR A 176 10.15 -15.60 5.80
CA TYR A 176 9.37 -14.37 5.71
C TYR A 176 8.10 -14.40 6.58
N SER A 177 7.43 -15.55 6.71
CA SER A 177 6.26 -15.72 7.59
C SER A 177 6.56 -15.35 9.05
N ARG A 178 7.77 -15.65 9.55
CA ARG A 178 8.20 -15.24 10.92
C ARG A 178 8.29 -13.72 11.10
N HIS A 179 8.44 -12.96 10.01
CA HIS A 179 8.44 -11.49 10.02
C HIS A 179 7.04 -10.88 9.80
N GLY A 180 5.99 -11.72 9.68
CA GLY A 180 4.60 -11.30 9.54
C GLY A 180 4.09 -11.16 8.11
N PHE A 181 4.86 -11.66 7.12
CA PHE A 181 4.38 -11.77 5.74
C PHE A 181 3.38 -12.92 5.61
N GLN A 182 2.35 -12.74 4.79
CA GLN A 182 1.26 -13.71 4.55
C GLN A 182 0.93 -13.76 3.06
N HIS A 183 0.48 -14.91 2.55
CA HIS A 183 -0.06 -14.96 1.18
C HIS A 183 -1.41 -14.24 1.10
N HIS A 184 -1.72 -13.71 -0.08
CA HIS A 184 -3.01 -13.08 -0.37
C HIS A 184 -3.62 -13.72 -1.61
N GLU A 185 -4.87 -14.17 -1.52
CA GLU A 185 -5.54 -14.98 -2.56
C GLU A 185 -5.55 -14.30 -3.94
N LEU A 186 -5.67 -12.96 -3.97
CA LEU A 186 -5.72 -12.17 -5.20
C LEU A 186 -4.36 -11.95 -5.90
N THR A 187 -3.23 -12.35 -5.31
CA THR A 187 -1.91 -12.20 -5.94
C THR A 187 -1.04 -13.45 -5.74
N PRO A 188 -1.27 -14.51 -6.54
CA PRO A 188 -0.49 -15.75 -6.47
C PRO A 188 1.01 -15.49 -6.67
N GLY A 189 1.85 -16.16 -5.87
CA GLY A 189 3.31 -16.05 -5.95
C GLY A 189 3.94 -14.89 -5.15
N ALA A 190 3.13 -13.96 -4.63
CA ALA A 190 3.58 -12.91 -3.72
C ALA A 190 3.21 -13.22 -2.25
N MET A 191 3.89 -12.52 -1.34
CA MET A 191 3.45 -12.37 0.06
C MET A 191 3.28 -10.89 0.38
N PHE A 192 2.45 -10.58 1.36
CA PHE A 192 2.17 -9.21 1.80
C PHE A 192 2.37 -9.10 3.30
N ARG A 193 2.86 -7.95 3.73
CA ARG A 193 2.80 -7.54 5.12
C ARG A 193 2.05 -6.22 5.21
N ILE A 194 0.86 -6.28 5.82
CA ILE A 194 0.11 -5.10 6.25
C ILE A 194 0.81 -4.54 7.50
N PRO A 195 0.92 -3.20 7.66
CA PRO A 195 1.42 -2.60 8.89
C PRO A 195 0.56 -2.99 10.08
N ARG A 196 1.18 -3.24 11.23
CA ARG A 196 0.44 -3.44 12.48
C ARG A 196 -0.07 -2.09 12.97
N SER A 197 -1.35 -2.04 13.30
CA SER A 197 -1.93 -0.89 13.98
C SER A 197 -1.54 -0.91 15.46
N PRO A 198 -1.63 0.24 16.17
CA PRO A 198 -1.46 0.27 17.62
C PRO A 198 -2.40 -0.67 18.39
N LEU A 199 -3.56 -1.01 17.81
CA LEU A 199 -4.53 -1.94 18.40
C LEU A 199 -4.03 -3.40 18.39
N ASP A 200 -3.19 -3.78 17.42
CA ASP A 200 -2.63 -5.13 17.31
C ASP A 200 -1.59 -5.44 18.42
N HIS A 201 -1.03 -4.41 19.06
CA HIS A 201 -0.15 -4.59 20.21
C HIS A 201 -0.88 -5.07 21.48
N HIS A 202 -2.19 -4.82 21.60
CA HIS A 202 -2.98 -5.22 22.77
C HIS A 202 -3.41 -6.70 22.79
N VAL A 203 -3.10 -7.47 21.73
CA VAL A 203 -3.43 -8.91 21.63
C VAL A 203 -2.30 -9.79 22.21
N ARG A 204 -1.25 -9.20 22.80
CA ARG A 204 -0.09 -9.90 23.38
C ARG A 204 0.34 -9.37 24.75
N SER A 205 -0.63 -9.13 25.64
CA SER A 205 -0.42 -8.88 27.07
C SER A 205 -1.09 -9.97 27.90
#